data_AF-A0A3B8R9Z1-F1
#
_entry.id   AF-A0A3B8R9Z1-F1
#
_cell.length_a   1.000
_cell.length_b   1.000
_cell.length_c   1.000
_cell.angle_alpha   90.00
_cell.angle_beta   90.00
_cell.angle_gamma   90.00
#
_symmetry.space_group_name_H-M   'P 1'
#
loop_
_entity.id
_entity.type
_entity.pdbx_description
1 polymer ?
#
loop_
_entity_poly.entity_id
_entity_poly.type
_entity_poly.pdbx_seq_one_letter_code
_entity_poly.pdbx_strand_id
1 'polypeptide(L)'
;MDILQNIKQIVADNSPEEALKKLQPLVDALKMEGNHDSRGEAPLAAVLAEKGKLLWKTGDRAGAISAYEESAQEDPQGPGALLLEHTRGIMDFFDPNQLNP
;
A
#
# COMPACT_ATOMS: atom_id res chain seq x y z
N MET A 1 2.21 -21.36 -5.01
CA MET A 1 1.17 -20.54 -4.34
C MET A 1 1.24 -19.18 -4.98
N ASP A 2 0.11 -18.63 -5.43
CA ASP A 2 0.07 -17.31 -6.07
C ASP A 2 0.48 -16.21 -5.07
N ILE A 3 1.36 -15.29 -5.46
CA ILE A 3 1.93 -14.28 -4.54
C ILE A 3 0.86 -13.33 -4.02
N LEU A 4 -0.13 -12.98 -4.86
CA LEU A 4 -1.27 -12.15 -4.46
C LEU A 4 -2.14 -12.87 -3.42
N GLN A 5 -2.35 -14.18 -3.60
CA GLN A 5 -3.07 -14.98 -2.62
C GLN A 5 -2.32 -15.06 -1.28
N ASN A 6 -0.99 -15.16 -1.32
CA ASN A 6 -0.17 -15.14 -0.10
C ASN A 6 -0.30 -13.81 0.65
N ILE A 7 -0.21 -12.67 -0.04
CA ILE A 7 -0.42 -11.33 0.55
C ILE A 7 -1.79 -11.25 1.24
N LYS A 8 -2.86 -11.68 0.56
CA LYS A 8 -4.22 -11.69 1.12
C LYS A 8 -4.32 -12.54 2.38
N GLN A 9 -3.69 -13.72 2.39
CA GLN A 9 -3.69 -14.60 3.54
C GLN A 9 -2.94 -13.99 4.74
N ILE A 10 -1.78 -13.36 4.50
CA ILE A 10 -1.02 -12.66 5.55
C ILE A 10 -1.87 -11.55 6.18
N VAL A 11 -2.57 -10.76 5.37
CA VAL A 11 -3.43 -9.68 5.87
C VAL A 11 -4.63 -10.22 6.65
N ALA A 12 -5.21 -11.35 6.21
CA ALA A 12 -6.39 -11.94 6.85
C ALA A 12 -6.08 -12.64 8.19
N ASP A 13 -4.93 -13.32 8.28
CA ASP A 13 -4.61 -14.21 9.40
C ASP A 13 -3.87 -13.54 10.56
N ASN A 14 -3.47 -12.27 10.41
CA ASN A 14 -2.56 -11.61 11.34
C ASN A 14 -3.12 -10.28 11.83
N SER A 15 -2.67 -9.85 13.02
CA SER A 15 -2.90 -8.47 13.45
C SER A 15 -2.22 -7.50 12.46
N PRO A 16 -2.63 -6.23 12.40
CA PRO A 16 -2.02 -5.26 11.51
C PRO A 16 -0.49 -5.16 11.65
N GLU A 17 0.01 -5.17 12.88
CA GLU A 17 1.43 -5.08 13.20
C GLU A 17 2.19 -6.34 12.77
N GLU A 18 1.61 -7.52 12.96
CA GLU A 18 2.23 -8.78 12.57
C GLU A 18 2.20 -8.99 11.05
N ALA A 19 1.10 -8.58 10.40
CA ALA A 19 1.01 -8.54 8.95
C ALA A 19 2.10 -7.64 8.35
N LEU A 20 2.32 -6.44 8.90
CA LEU A 20 3.38 -5.53 8.45
C LEU A 20 4.77 -6.17 8.50
N LYS A 21 5.10 -6.86 9.60
CA LYS A 21 6.37 -7.59 9.73
C LYS A 21 6.52 -8.69 8.69
N LYS A 22 5.45 -9.44 8.42
CA LYS A 22 5.43 -10.54 7.45
C LYS A 22 5.45 -10.07 6.00
N LEU A 23 4.87 -8.91 5.71
CA LEU A 23 4.90 -8.31 4.37
C LEU A 23 6.26 -7.69 4.03
N GLN A 24 7.01 -7.20 5.02
CA GLN A 24 8.30 -6.55 4.77
C GLN A 24 9.30 -7.39 3.93
N PRO A 25 9.57 -8.68 4.25
CA PRO A 25 10.47 -9.47 3.41
C PRO A 25 9.94 -9.71 1.99
N LEU A 26 8.62 -9.72 1.78
CA LEU A 26 8.02 -9.81 0.44
C LEU A 26 8.26 -8.53 -0.35
N VAL A 27 8.09 -7.37 0.28
CA VAL A 27 8.42 -6.06 -0.33
C VAL A 27 9.88 -6.03 -0.76
N ASP A 28 10.79 -6.43 0.13
CA ASP A 28 12.22 -6.40 -0.13
C ASP A 28 12.60 -7.35 -1.28
N ALA A 29 12.07 -8.58 -1.28
CA ALA A 29 12.29 -9.53 -2.38
C ALA A 29 11.76 -8.99 -3.73
N LEU A 30 10.54 -8.45 -3.75
CA LEU A 30 9.92 -7.94 -4.96
C LEU A 30 10.61 -6.69 -5.53
N LYS A 31 11.20 -5.85 -4.68
CA LYS A 31 12.03 -4.72 -5.12
C LYS A 31 13.33 -5.19 -5.79
N MET A 32 13.86 -6.34 -5.40
CA MET A 32 15.12 -6.87 -5.94
C MET A 32 14.92 -7.67 -7.23
N GLU A 33 13.80 -8.40 -7.38
CA GLU A 33 13.63 -9.39 -8.45
C GLU A 33 12.95 -8.87 -9.73
N GLY A 34 12.54 -7.60 -9.77
CA GLY A 34 11.85 -7.01 -10.93
C GLY A 34 10.36 -7.35 -10.94
N ASN A 35 9.53 -6.30 -11.09
CA ASN A 35 8.15 -6.29 -10.63
C ASN A 35 7.09 -6.63 -11.72
N HIS A 36 7.36 -7.62 -12.58
CA HIS A 36 6.38 -8.02 -13.59
C HIS A 36 6.24 -9.53 -13.61
N ASP A 37 5.13 -10.04 -13.07
CA ASP A 37 4.73 -11.42 -13.34
C ASP A 37 4.33 -11.52 -14.83
N SER A 38 4.63 -12.66 -15.44
CA SER A 38 4.16 -13.13 -16.75
C SER A 38 2.65 -12.96 -17.02
N ARG A 39 1.84 -12.68 -15.98
CA ARG A 39 0.40 -12.37 -16.04
C ARG A 39 0.06 -10.88 -16.21
N GLY A 40 1.05 -9.99 -16.20
CA GLY A 40 0.84 -8.54 -16.22
C GLY A 40 0.34 -7.97 -14.89
N GLU A 41 0.39 -8.78 -13.82
CA GLU A 41 0.13 -8.32 -12.46
C GLU A 41 1.38 -7.60 -11.91
N ALA A 42 1.17 -6.64 -11.00
CA ALA A 42 2.22 -5.91 -10.29
C ALA A 42 2.23 -6.28 -8.79
N PRO A 43 2.83 -7.42 -8.40
CA PRO A 43 2.85 -7.88 -7.01
C PRO A 43 3.44 -6.88 -6.02
N LEU A 44 4.47 -6.12 -6.41
CA LEU A 44 5.05 -5.09 -5.56
C LEU A 44 4.03 -3.98 -5.29
N ALA A 45 3.32 -3.53 -6.33
CA ALA A 45 2.26 -2.55 -6.17
C ALA A 45 1.17 -3.07 -5.21
N ALA A 46 0.76 -4.33 -5.36
CA ALA A 46 -0.24 -4.95 -4.50
C ALA A 46 0.20 -5.03 -3.03
N VAL A 47 1.41 -5.51 -2.75
CA VAL A 47 1.91 -5.62 -1.36
C VAL A 47 2.11 -4.24 -0.72
N LEU A 48 2.56 -3.25 -1.49
CA LEU A 48 2.70 -1.87 -1.03
C LEU A 48 1.35 -1.24 -0.70
N ALA A 49 0.32 -1.49 -1.52
CA ALA A 49 -1.05 -1.04 -1.24
C ALA A 49 -1.60 -1.65 0.05
N GLU A 50 -1.40 -2.95 0.28
CA GLU A 50 -1.81 -3.60 1.53
C GLU A 50 -1.01 -3.09 2.74
N LYS A 51 0.30 -2.89 2.59
CA LYS A 51 1.14 -2.26 3.62
C LYS A 51 0.59 -0.89 4.01
N GLY A 52 0.23 -0.06 3.04
CA GLY A 52 -0.37 1.25 3.29
C GLY A 52 -1.70 1.17 4.05
N LYS A 53 -2.59 0.23 3.70
CA LYS A 53 -3.84 0.01 4.43
C LYS A 53 -3.61 -0.38 5.88
N LEU A 54 -2.60 -1.22 6.14
CA LEU A 54 -2.25 -1.64 7.50
C LEU A 54 -1.66 -0.48 8.31
N LEU A 55 -0.74 0.30 7.74
CA LEU A 55 -0.19 1.50 8.39
C LEU A 55 -1.28 2.54 8.70
N TRP A 56 -2.25 2.69 7.79
CA TRP A 56 -3.41 3.51 8.05
C TRP A 56 -4.21 2.97 9.25
N LYS A 57 -4.47 1.66 9.31
CA LYS A 57 -5.20 1.08 10.46
C LYS A 57 -4.46 1.26 11.78
N THR A 58 -3.14 1.22 11.79
CA THR A 58 -2.32 1.40 13.01
C THR A 58 -2.06 2.86 13.37
N GLY A 59 -2.53 3.81 12.55
CA GLY A 59 -2.43 5.24 12.81
C GLY A 59 -1.18 5.91 12.23
N ASP A 60 -0.29 5.17 11.57
CA ASP A 60 0.85 5.72 10.85
C ASP A 60 0.41 6.27 9.48
N ARG A 61 -0.13 7.50 9.51
CA ARG A 61 -0.64 8.19 8.31
C ARG A 61 0.47 8.48 7.31
N ALA A 62 1.63 8.93 7.79
CA ALA A 62 2.76 9.26 6.92
C ALA A 62 3.28 8.01 6.22
N GLY A 63 3.51 6.92 6.96
CA GLY A 63 3.91 5.65 6.39
C GLY A 63 2.88 5.08 5.42
N ALA A 64 1.59 5.24 5.70
CA ALA A 64 0.52 4.83 4.79
C ALA A 64 0.59 5.57 3.44
N ILE A 65 0.76 6.90 3.48
CA ILE A 65 0.88 7.74 2.28
C ILE A 65 2.11 7.33 1.46
N SER A 66 3.28 7.20 2.10
CA SER A 66 4.50 6.74 1.41
C SER A 66 4.29 5.39 0.73
N ALA A 67 3.64 4.44 1.41
CA ALA A 67 3.37 3.13 0.83
C ALA A 67 2.39 3.19 -0.36
N TYR A 68 1.38 4.05 -0.32
CA TYR A 68 0.49 4.26 -1.46
C TYR A 68 1.18 4.96 -2.63
N GLU A 69 2.09 5.91 -2.36
CA GLU A 69 2.90 6.56 -3.39
C GLU A 69 3.84 5.57 -4.09
N GLU A 70 4.56 4.75 -3.32
CA GLU A 70 5.39 3.68 -3.88
C GLU A 70 4.52 2.69 -4.70
N SER A 71 3.35 2.30 -4.18
CA SER A 71 2.43 1.42 -4.91
C SER A 71 1.97 2.03 -6.24
N ALA A 72 1.65 3.32 -6.27
CA ALA A 72 1.23 4.03 -7.47
C ALA A 72 2.36 4.26 -8.48
N GLN A 73 3.62 4.31 -8.04
CA GLN A 73 4.77 4.35 -8.94
C GLN A 73 4.94 3.02 -9.69
N GLU A 74 4.68 1.91 -9.00
CA GLU A 74 4.76 0.56 -9.56
C GLU A 74 3.56 0.23 -10.46
N ASP A 75 2.35 0.62 -10.06
CA ASP A 75 1.14 0.48 -10.87
C ASP A 75 0.28 1.76 -10.81
N PRO A 76 0.48 2.70 -11.76
CA PRO A 76 -0.23 3.97 -11.79
C PRO A 76 -1.75 3.87 -11.96
N GLN A 77 -2.26 2.72 -12.45
CA GLN A 77 -3.69 2.45 -12.59
C GLN A 77 -4.21 1.50 -11.51
N GLY A 78 -3.32 1.12 -10.59
CA GLY A 78 -3.57 0.14 -9.55
C GLY A 78 -4.27 0.72 -8.31
N PRO A 79 -4.53 -0.15 -7.32
CA PRO A 79 -5.21 0.24 -6.09
C PRO A 79 -4.43 1.29 -5.27
N GLY A 80 -3.11 1.33 -5.37
CA GLY A 80 -2.27 2.33 -4.69
C GLY A 80 -2.61 3.76 -5.09
N ALA A 81 -2.82 4.01 -6.39
CA ALA A 81 -3.17 5.32 -6.91
C ALA A 81 -4.52 5.81 -6.36
N LEU A 82 -5.54 4.94 -6.36
CA LEU A 82 -6.86 5.25 -5.80
C LEU A 82 -6.81 5.53 -4.29
N LEU A 83 -6.05 4.73 -3.54
CA LEU A 83 -5.88 4.92 -2.09
C LEU A 83 -5.16 6.22 -1.77
N LEU A 84 -4.15 6.57 -2.57
CA LEU A 84 -3.43 7.84 -2.44
C LEU A 84 -4.36 9.04 -2.70
N GLU A 85 -5.14 8.98 -3.77
CA GLU A 85 -6.14 10.01 -4.09
C GLU A 85 -7.14 10.21 -2.95
N HIS A 86 -7.74 9.12 -2.45
CA HIS A 86 -8.67 9.18 -1.34
C HIS A 86 -8.02 9.73 -0.06
N THR A 87 -6.79 9.32 0.22
CA THR A 87 -6.05 9.80 1.39
C THR A 87 -5.78 11.30 1.31
N ARG A 88 -5.38 11.81 0.14
CA ARG A 88 -5.18 13.25 -0.08
C ARG A 88 -6.48 14.02 0.07
N GLY A 89 -7.57 13.53 -0.51
CA GLY A 89 -8.89 14.15 -0.34
C GLY A 89 -9.36 14.22 1.13
N ILE A 90 -9.06 13.20 1.94
CA ILE A 90 -9.33 13.23 3.38
C ILE A 90 -8.50 14.33 4.05
N MET A 91 -7.19 14.41 3.77
CA MET A 91 -6.31 15.41 4.38
C MET A 91 -6.73 16.84 4.00
N ASP A 92 -7.06 17.07 2.73
CA ASP A 92 -7.50 18.37 2.23
C ASP A 92 -8.80 18.83 2.90
N PHE A 93 -9.77 17.92 3.11
CA PHE A 93 -11.03 18.24 3.80
C PHE A 93 -10.81 18.73 5.24
N PHE A 94 -9.77 18.25 5.92
CA PHE A 94 -9.45 18.63 7.30
C PHE A 94 -8.38 19.71 7.39
N ASP A 95 -7.88 20.27 6.28
CA ASP A 95 -6.91 21.37 6.30
C ASP A 95 -7.62 22.69 6.68
N PRO A 96 -7.40 23.23 7.89
CA PRO A 96 -8.04 24.46 8.33
C PRO A 96 -7.58 25.68 7.51
N ASN A 97 -6.48 25.58 6.75
CA ASN A 97 -6.01 26.66 5.90
C ASN A 97 -6.85 26.84 4.63
N GLN A 98 -7.69 25.88 4.24
CA GLN A 98 -8.59 26.01 3.10
C GLN A 98 -9.84 26.88 3.40
N LEU A 99 -10.06 27.28 4.66
CA LEU A 99 -11.23 28.04 5.10
C LEU A 99 -10.99 29.56 5.24
N ASN A 100 -9.83 30.08 4.85
CA ASN A 100 -9.54 31.51 4.85
C ASN A 100 -9.29 32.04 3.42
N PRO A 101 -10.37 32.28 2.64
CA PRO A 101 -10.31 33.08 1.41
C PRO A 101 -10.07 34.58 1.69
#